data_AF-A0A6G3Y0R5-F1
#
_entry.id   AF-A0A6G3Y0R5-F1
#
_cell.length_a   1.000
_cell.length_b   1.000
_cell.length_c   1.000
_cell.angle_alpha   90.00
_cell.angle_beta   90.00
_cell.angle_gamma   90.00
#
_symmetry.space_group_name_H-M   'P 1'
#
loop_
_entity.id
_entity.type
_entity.pdbx_description
1 polymer ?
#
loop_
_entity_poly.entity_id
_entity_poly.type
_entity_poly.pdbx_seq_one_letter_code
_entity_poly.pdbx_strand_id
1 'polypeptide(L)' 'EDSLTLYGFRDDDERQVFELLQTASGVGPRLAQAMLATHSPDALRLAVSTGDEKALTAVSGIGKKGAQKLLLE' A
#
# COMPACT_ATOMS: atom_id res chain seq x y z
N GLU A 1 -18.26 15.31 7.53
CA GLU A 1 -17.88 16.10 6.34
C GLU A 1 -17.51 15.13 5.23
N ASP A 2 -18.39 14.99 4.23
CA ASP A 2 -18.12 14.20 3.02
C ASP A 2 -17.10 14.95 2.15
N SER A 3 -15.83 14.59 2.32
CA SER A 3 -14.75 15.11 1.48
C SER A 3 -14.58 14.22 0.27
N LEU A 4 -14.77 14.79 -0.92
CA LEU A 4 -14.35 14.17 -2.17
C LEU A 4 -12.84 14.41 -2.33
N THR A 5 -12.06 13.33 -2.27
CA THR A 5 -10.61 13.38 -2.45
C THR A 5 -10.22 12.72 -3.77
N LEU A 6 -9.49 13.43 -4.62
CA LEU A 6 -8.89 12.88 -5.83
C LEU A 6 -7.44 12.46 -5.55
N TYR A 7 -7.09 11.25 -5.98
CA TYR A 7 -5.73 10.73 -5.94
C TYR A 7 -5.20 10.66 -7.38
N GLY A 8 -4.02 11.25 -7.61
CA GLY A 8 -3.36 11.26 -8.90
C GLY A 8 -2.29 10.18 -8.98
N PHE A 9 -2.13 9.59 -10.16
CA PHE A 9 -1.16 8.53 -10.44
C PHE A 9 -0.40 8.86 -11.71
N ARG A 10 0.86 8.40 -11.78
CA ARG A 10 1.68 8.60 -12.98
C ARG A 10 1.18 7.79 -14.18
N ASP A 11 0.73 6.58 -13.91
CA ASP A 11 0.25 5.62 -14.90
C ASP A 11 -0.80 4.69 -14.30
N ASP A 12 -1.36 3.81 -15.14
CA ASP A 12 -2.43 2.91 -14.75
C ASP A 12 -1.94 1.79 -13.80
N ASP A 13 -0.67 1.40 -13.85
CA ASP A 13 -0.13 0.36 -12.94
C ASP A 13 -0.10 0.87 -11.50
N GLU A 14 0.34 2.12 -11.31
CA GLU A 14 0.32 2.79 -10.00
C GLU A 14 -1.10 2.93 -9.46
N ARG A 15 -2.07 3.27 -10.33
CA ARG A 15 -3.51 3.31 -9.97
C ARG A 15 -4.05 1.94 -9.57
N GLN A 16 -3.75 0.90 -10.35
CA GLN A 16 -4.22 -0.45 -10.06
C GLN A 16 -3.66 -0.97 -8.73
N VAL A 17 -2.37 -0.74 -8.45
CA VAL A 17 -1.79 -1.11 -7.15
C VAL A 17 -2.43 -0.31 -6.01
N PHE A 18 -2.68 0.98 -6.19
CA PHE A 18 -3.39 1.79 -5.19
C PHE A 18 -4.78 1.24 -4.86
N GLU A 19 -5.55 0.87 -5.88
CA GLU A 19 -6.90 0.28 -5.72
C GLU A 19 -6.82 -1.09 -5.04
N LEU A 20 -5.87 -1.94 -5.46
CA LEU A 20 -5.65 -3.26 -4.88
C LEU A 20 -5.24 -3.18 -3.41
N LEU A 21 -4.32 -2.28 -3.05
CA LEU A 21 -3.87 -2.13 -1.67
C LEU A 21 -5.05 -1.82 -0.73
N GLN A 22 -6.05 -1.08 -1.19
CA GLN A 22 -7.22 -0.73 -0.38
C GLN A 22 -8.19 -1.90 -0.15
N THR A 23 -8.05 -3.01 -0.88
CA THR A 23 -8.84 -4.21 -0.57
C THR A 23 -8.32 -4.93 0.68
N ALA A 24 -7.07 -4.64 1.09
CA ALA A 24 -6.51 -5.17 2.31
C ALA A 24 -7.09 -4.49 3.56
N SER A 25 -7.44 -5.30 4.54
CA SER A 25 -8.13 -4.92 5.75
C SER A 25 -7.30 -3.99 6.64
N GLY A 26 -7.63 -2.70 6.62
CA GLY A 26 -6.93 -1.66 7.38
C GLY A 26 -6.05 -0.76 6.52
N VAL A 27 -6.04 -0.97 5.20
CA VAL A 27 -5.40 -0.09 4.25
C VAL A 27 -6.45 0.86 3.66
N GLY A 28 -6.44 2.10 4.16
CA GLY A 28 -7.22 3.18 3.57
C GLY A 28 -6.45 3.93 2.47
N PRO A 29 -7.11 4.85 1.75
CA PRO A 29 -6.50 5.64 0.68
C PRO A 29 -5.20 6.34 1.06
N ARG A 30 -5.13 6.93 2.26
CA ARG A 30 -3.90 7.60 2.75
C ARG A 30 -2.74 6.63 2.96
N LEU A 31 -3.02 5.42 3.42
CA LEU A 31 -1.99 4.43 3.65
C LEU A 31 -1.50 3.84 2.33
N ALA A 32 -2.42 3.52 1.40
CA ALA A 32 -2.07 3.09 0.05
C ALA A 32 -1.19 4.14 -0.67
N GLN A 33 -1.53 5.43 -0.52
CA GLN A 33 -0.70 6.51 -1.07
C GLN A 33 0.69 6.57 -0.41
N ALA A 34 0.79 6.39 0.91
CA ALA A 34 2.08 6.34 1.60
C ALA A 34 2.94 5.15 1.17
N MET A 35 2.31 4.00 0.88
CA MET A 35 2.99 2.82 0.34
C MET A 35 3.60 3.12 -1.02
N LEU A 36 2.82 3.70 -1.95
CA LEU A 36 3.30 4.09 -3.29
C LEU A 36 4.30 5.26 -3.27
N ALA A 37 4.25 6.12 -2.25
CA ALA A 37 5.26 7.15 -2.04
C ALA A 37 6.61 6.58 -1.52
N THR A 38 6.58 5.41 -0.89
CA THR A 38 7.78 4.76 -0.33
C THR A 38 8.38 3.75 -1.30
N HIS A 39 7.53 3.03 -2.03
CA HIS A 39 7.91 1.91 -2.88
C HIS A 39 7.22 2.01 -4.24
N SER A 40 7.92 1.60 -5.30
CA SER A 40 7.29 1.45 -6.60
C SER A 40 6.24 0.32 -6.57
N PRO A 41 5.27 0.33 -7.51
CA PRO A 41 4.32 -0.78 -7.68
C PRO A 41 4.99 -2.15 -7.72
N ASP A 42 6.11 -2.26 -8.42
CA ASP A 42 6.85 -3.52 -8.55
C ASP A 42 7.54 -3.95 -7.25
N ALA A 43 8.13 -3.00 -6.53
CA ALA A 43 8.74 -3.27 -5.23
C ALA A 43 7.68 -3.71 -4.20
N LEU A 44 6.47 -3.14 -4.24
CA LEU A 44 5.36 -3.56 -3.39
C LEU A 44 4.90 -4.98 -3.72
N ARG A 45 4.68 -5.29 -5.00
CA ARG A 45 4.34 -6.64 -5.45
C ARG A 45 5.38 -7.67 -5.00
N LEU A 46 6.66 -7.33 -5.15
CA LEU A 46 7.75 -8.19 -4.71
C LEU A 46 7.74 -8.37 -3.19
N ALA A 47 7.64 -7.28 -2.43
CA ALA A 47 7.63 -7.32 -0.96
C ALA A 47 6.48 -8.18 -0.42
N VAL A 48 5.29 -8.08 -1.02
CA VAL A 48 4.15 -8.94 -0.66
C VAL A 48 4.42 -10.39 -1.03
N SER A 49 4.86 -10.65 -2.26
CA SER A 49 5.09 -12.01 -2.76
C SER A 49 6.20 -12.77 -2.03
N THR A 50 7.21 -12.06 -1.52
CA THR A 50 8.35 -12.65 -0.80
C THR A 50 8.19 -12.62 0.71
N GLY A 51 7.13 -12.02 1.24
CA GLY A 51 6.94 -11.89 2.68
C GLY A 51 7.91 -10.88 3.33
N ASP A 52 8.38 -9.88 2.59
CA ASP A 52 9.34 -8.89 3.09
C ASP A 52 8.69 -7.88 4.06
N GLU A 53 8.53 -8.32 5.31
CA GLU A 53 8.01 -7.50 6.41
C GLU A 53 8.82 -6.21 6.61
N LYS A 54 10.12 -6.21 6.32
CA LYS A 54 10.97 -5.02 6.50
C LYS A 54 10.64 -3.95 5.46
N ALA A 55 10.45 -4.36 4.20
CA ALA A 55 10.02 -3.43 3.17
C ALA A 55 8.66 -2.80 3.53
N LEU A 56 7.69 -3.59 4.00
CA LEU A 56 6.37 -3.07 4.36
C LEU A 56 6.38 -2.15 5.58
N THR A 57 7.17 -2.49 6.61
CA THR A 57 7.29 -1.66 7.84
C THR A 57 8.09 -0.37 7.64
N ALA A 58 8.78 -0.21 6.51
CA ALA A 58 9.43 1.06 6.14
C ALA A 58 8.40 2.16 5.79
N VAL A 59 7.16 1.77 5.46
CA VAL A 59 6.09 2.72 5.14
C VAL A 59 5.58 3.37 6.43
N SER A 60 5.57 4.70 6.46
CA SER A 60 5.00 5.45 7.59
C SER A 60 3.54 5.10 7.81
N GLY A 61 3.20 4.58 9.00
CA GLY A 61 1.86 4.12 9.34
C GLY A 61 1.68 2.59 9.31
N ILE A 62 2.67 1.84 8.81
CA ILE A 62 2.65 0.37 8.85
C ILE A 62 3.57 -0.12 9.98
N GLY A 63 2.96 -0.57 11.08
CA GLY A 63 3.67 -1.31 12.12
C GLY A 63 3.81 -2.79 11.79
N LYS A 64 4.59 -3.53 12.59
CA LYS A 64 4.82 -4.97 12.43
C LYS A 64 3.54 -5.79 12.26
N LYS A 65 2.52 -5.56 13.10
CA LYS A 65 1.22 -6.24 12.99
C LYS A 65 0.48 -5.91 11.69
N GLY A 66 0.58 -4.67 11.22
CA GLY A 66 -0.03 -4.23 9.97
C GLY A 66 0.63 -4.91 8.78
N ALA A 67 1.96 -4.94 8.75
CA ALA A 67 2.72 -5.65 7.71
C ALA A 67 2.39 -7.15 7.68
N GLN A 68 2.36 -7.83 8.84
CA GLN A 68 2.00 -9.24 8.92
C GLN A 68 0.60 -9.54 8.41
N LYS A 69 -0.36 -8.67 8.73
CA LYS A 69 -1.73 -8.81 8.23
C LYS A 69 -1.78 -8.65 6.71
N LEU A 70 -1.06 -7.65 6.19
CA LEU A 70 -0.98 -7.39 4.74
C LEU A 70 -0.33 -8.54 3.96
N LEU A 71 0.56 -9.31 4.60
CA LEU A 71 1.18 -10.50 4.02
C LEU A 71 0.30 -11.75 4.08
N LEU A 72 -0.78 -11.74 4.86
CA LEU A 72 -1.68 -12.89 5.06
C LEU A 72 -2.92 -12.82 4.16
N GLU A 73 -3.30 -11.62 3.72
CA GLU A 73 -4.45 -11.39 2.82
C GLU A 73 -4.07 -11.61 1.36
#